data_AF-A0A060C8N6-F1
#
_entry.id   AF-A0A060C8N6-F1
#
_cell.length_a   1.000
_cell.length_b   1.000
_cell.length_c   1.000
_cell.angle_alpha   90.00
_cell.angle_beta   90.00
_cell.angle_gamma   90.00
#
_symmetry.space_group_name_H-M   'P 1'
#
loop_
_entity.id
_entity.type
_entity.pdbx_description
1 polymer ?
#
loop_
_entity_poly.entity_id
_entity_poly.type
_entity_poly.pdbx_seq_one_letter_code
_entity_poly.pdbx_strand_id
1 'polypeptide(L)'
;NWEFNGYGIPMYVNIGFGFPKNPPFIDRNDSPTGAYRYRFDIPGSWSGRKIFLHFEGGTNSMYVWVNGKKVGYTENAKSPAEFDITPYIRTGENLLACEVHKFSDGSYLEDQDMWRLGGINRNVYLYSTATTRIQDFFSHADLDAAYKNGRFSTDVKIKN
;
A
#
# COMPACT_ATOMS: atom_id res chain seq x y z
N ASN A 1 -8.04 10.27 -4.68
CA ASN A 1 -7.61 11.56 -4.09
C ASN A 1 -8.82 12.25 -3.50
N TRP A 2 -8.80 12.66 -2.22
CA TRP A 2 -9.96 13.26 -1.57
C TRP A 2 -10.24 14.70 -2.05
N GLU A 3 -9.26 15.39 -2.64
CA GLU A 3 -9.42 16.79 -3.09
C GLU A 3 -10.45 16.90 -4.21
N PHE A 4 -10.50 15.90 -5.10
CA PHE A 4 -11.52 15.81 -6.15
C PHE A 4 -12.92 15.46 -5.62
N ASN A 5 -13.04 15.18 -4.33
CA ASN A 5 -14.31 14.95 -3.64
C ASN A 5 -14.69 16.14 -2.72
N GLY A 6 -13.98 17.27 -2.82
CA GLY A 6 -14.30 18.51 -2.09
C GLY A 6 -13.63 18.65 -0.72
N TYR A 7 -12.72 17.75 -0.33
CA TYR A 7 -12.02 17.82 0.95
C TYR A 7 -10.63 18.45 0.79
N GLY A 8 -10.38 19.57 1.46
CA GLY A 8 -9.09 20.28 1.38
C GLY A 8 -8.86 20.95 0.02
N ILE A 9 -7.60 21.33 -0.25
CA ILE A 9 -7.22 22.10 -1.43
C ILE A 9 -6.11 21.35 -2.20
N PRO A 10 -6.24 21.12 -3.52
CA PRO A 10 -5.15 20.60 -4.33
C PRO A 10 -4.05 21.66 -4.50
N MET A 11 -2.79 21.28 -4.29
CA MET A 11 -1.65 22.21 -4.36
C MET A 11 -0.74 21.85 -5.51
N TYR A 12 -0.51 22.77 -6.45
CA TYR A 12 0.54 22.62 -7.46
C TYR A 12 1.80 23.33 -6.98
N VAL A 13 2.92 22.60 -6.94
CA VAL A 13 4.23 23.14 -6.59
C VAL A 13 5.27 22.52 -7.50
N ASN A 14 6.07 23.36 -8.15
CA ASN A 14 7.16 22.91 -9.02
C ASN A 14 8.35 22.41 -8.18
N ILE A 15 8.98 23.32 -7.43
CA ILE A 15 10.10 23.02 -6.52
C ILE A 15 9.64 23.32 -5.09
N GLY A 16 9.84 22.36 -4.18
CA GLY A 16 9.47 22.47 -2.77
C GLY A 16 8.15 21.78 -2.42
N PHE A 17 7.93 21.60 -1.12
CA PHE A 17 7.01 20.59 -0.63
C PHE A 17 5.55 21.05 -0.45
N GLY A 18 5.29 22.36 -0.53
CA GLY A 18 4.00 22.94 -0.16
C GLY A 18 3.78 23.04 1.36
N PHE A 19 4.82 22.84 2.16
CA PHE A 19 4.88 23.05 3.61
C PHE A 19 6.30 23.52 4.01
N PRO A 20 6.50 24.12 5.21
CA PRO A 20 7.80 24.57 5.67
C PRO A 20 8.84 23.43 5.76
N LYS A 21 10.00 23.62 5.12
CA LYS A 21 11.08 22.61 5.12
C LYS A 21 11.77 22.51 6.47
N ASN A 22 11.59 21.39 7.18
CA ASN A 22 12.30 21.05 8.41
C ASN A 22 12.50 19.52 8.55
N PRO A 23 13.30 18.86 7.68
CA PRO A 23 13.40 17.40 7.66
C PRO A 23 13.93 16.82 8.98
N PRO A 24 13.40 15.68 9.47
CA PRO A 24 12.32 14.87 8.90
C PRO A 24 10.91 15.30 9.37
N PHE A 25 10.76 16.46 10.00
CA PHE A 25 9.52 16.86 10.66
C PHE A 25 8.45 17.36 9.68
N ILE A 26 7.20 17.02 9.99
CA ILE A 26 5.98 17.57 9.39
C ILE A 26 5.18 18.23 10.50
N ASP A 27 4.69 19.46 10.26
CA ASP A 27 3.77 20.11 11.18
C ASP A 27 2.41 19.40 11.14
N ARG A 28 2.02 18.81 12.27
CA ARG A 28 0.75 18.08 12.38
C ARG A 28 -0.46 19.01 12.31
N ASN A 29 -0.31 20.29 12.64
CA ASN A 29 -1.40 21.25 12.54
C ASN A 29 -1.71 21.63 11.08
N ASP A 30 -0.77 21.36 10.16
CA ASP A 30 -0.87 21.69 8.73
C ASP A 30 -0.76 20.44 7.83
N SER A 31 -1.05 19.25 8.39
CA SER A 31 -1.06 17.99 7.64
C SER A 31 -2.47 17.39 7.58
N PRO A 32 -3.19 17.58 6.46
CA PRO A 32 -4.51 16.99 6.25
C PRO A 32 -4.47 15.46 6.43
N THR A 33 -5.44 14.93 7.18
CA THR A 33 -5.56 13.51 7.50
C THR A 33 -6.96 13.00 7.16
N GLY A 34 -7.03 11.86 6.49
CA GLY A 34 -8.28 11.20 6.09
C GLY A 34 -8.52 9.92 6.89
N ALA A 35 -9.70 9.78 7.48
CA ALA A 35 -10.14 8.56 8.16
C ALA A 35 -11.09 7.76 7.26
N TYR A 36 -10.72 6.53 6.93
CA TYR A 36 -11.52 5.62 6.11
C TYR A 36 -12.01 4.45 6.95
N ARG A 37 -13.26 4.00 6.73
CA ARG A 37 -13.82 2.78 7.33
C ARG A 37 -14.58 1.99 6.28
N TYR A 38 -14.39 0.68 6.27
CA TYR A 38 -15.06 -0.21 5.33
C TYR A 38 -15.38 -1.56 5.99
N ARG A 39 -16.62 -2.03 5.84
CA ARG A 39 -17.03 -3.36 6.29
C ARG A 39 -16.90 -4.34 5.12
N PHE A 40 -16.35 -5.52 5.38
CA PHE A 40 -16.13 -6.55 4.37
C PHE A 40 -16.35 -7.94 4.96
N ASP A 41 -16.71 -8.91 4.12
CA ASP A 41 -16.94 -10.30 4.53
C ASP A 41 -15.79 -11.22 4.13
N ILE A 42 -15.42 -12.14 5.03
CA ILE A 42 -14.52 -13.26 4.72
C ILE A 42 -15.34 -14.53 4.55
N PRO A 43 -15.30 -15.19 3.38
CA PRO A 43 -16.07 -16.42 3.14
C PRO A 43 -15.50 -17.59 3.94
N GLY A 44 -16.37 -18.52 4.35
CA GLY A 44 -15.96 -19.73 5.09
C GLY A 44 -14.99 -20.63 4.31
N SER A 45 -15.01 -20.58 2.97
CA SER A 45 -14.07 -21.29 2.10
C SER A 45 -12.61 -20.82 2.25
N TRP A 46 -12.36 -19.70 2.94
CA TRP A 46 -11.01 -19.21 3.24
C TRP A 46 -10.46 -19.73 4.58
N SER A 47 -11.21 -20.58 5.29
CA SER A 47 -10.73 -21.18 6.55
C SER A 47 -9.41 -21.93 6.34
N GLY A 48 -8.46 -21.74 7.27
CA GLY A 48 -7.13 -22.36 7.23
C GLY A 48 -6.17 -21.78 6.19
N ARG A 49 -6.56 -20.74 5.44
CA ARG A 49 -5.71 -20.05 4.46
C ARG A 49 -5.05 -18.81 5.07
N LYS A 50 -4.00 -18.33 4.40
CA LYS A 50 -3.44 -17.00 4.66
C LYS A 50 -4.26 -15.96 3.90
N ILE A 51 -4.57 -14.84 4.54
CA ILE A 51 -5.36 -13.76 3.96
C ILE A 51 -4.55 -12.47 4.03
N PHE A 52 -4.40 -11.82 2.88
CA PHE A 52 -3.61 -10.61 2.72
C PHE A 52 -4.51 -9.44 2.35
N LEU A 53 -4.25 -8.30 2.98
CA LEU A 53 -4.77 -7.00 2.57
C LEU A 53 -3.72 -6.29 1.74
N HIS A 54 -4.09 -5.98 0.50
CA HIS A 54 -3.20 -5.37 -0.47
C HIS A 54 -3.71 -3.97 -0.86
N PHE A 55 -2.85 -2.98 -0.69
CA PHE A 55 -3.04 -1.63 -1.22
C PHE A 55 -2.07 -1.43 -2.38
N GLU A 56 -2.57 -1.14 -3.58
CA GLU A 56 -1.72 -0.87 -4.75
C GLU A 56 -0.99 0.49 -4.66
N GLY A 57 -1.45 1.37 -3.78
CA GLY A 57 -0.87 2.69 -3.49
C GLY A 57 -1.82 3.62 -2.72
N GLY A 58 -1.30 4.76 -2.31
CA GLY A 58 -2.00 5.82 -1.57
C GLY A 58 -1.09 7.05 -1.43
N THR A 59 -1.44 8.01 -0.57
CA THR A 59 -0.57 9.15 -0.24
C THR A 59 -0.55 9.45 1.25
N ASN A 60 0.55 9.94 1.83
CA ASN A 60 1.93 9.48 1.68
C ASN A 60 2.20 8.31 2.64
N SER A 61 1.59 8.39 3.83
CA SER A 61 1.66 7.34 4.83
C SER A 61 0.29 7.00 5.41
N MET A 62 0.17 5.79 5.95
CA MET A 62 -1.09 5.26 6.45
C MET A 62 -0.89 4.28 7.60
N TYR A 63 -1.69 4.44 8.65
CA TYR A 63 -1.91 3.41 9.65
C TYR A 63 -3.13 2.55 9.31
N VAL A 64 -3.03 1.26 9.58
CA VAL A 64 -4.08 0.27 9.23
C VAL A 64 -4.52 -0.50 10.47
N TRP A 65 -5.84 -0.63 10.64
CA TRP A 65 -6.48 -1.44 11.67
C TRP A 65 -7.52 -2.38 11.08
N VAL A 66 -7.60 -3.58 11.64
CA VAL A 66 -8.65 -4.56 11.33
C VAL A 66 -9.31 -4.99 12.64
N ASN A 67 -10.63 -4.90 12.71
CA ASN A 67 -11.43 -5.20 13.90
C ASN A 67 -10.92 -4.49 15.17
N GLY A 68 -10.50 -3.24 15.03
CA GLY A 68 -9.98 -2.42 16.14
C GLY A 68 -8.54 -2.71 16.57
N LYS A 69 -7.88 -3.70 15.96
CA LYS A 69 -6.48 -4.04 16.24
C LYS A 69 -5.55 -3.43 15.19
N LYS A 70 -4.45 -2.81 15.63
CA LYS A 70 -3.44 -2.23 14.73
C LYS A 70 -2.74 -3.36 13.97
N VAL A 71 -2.78 -3.29 12.65
CA VAL A 71 -2.11 -4.24 11.75
C VAL A 71 -0.72 -3.73 11.38
N GLY A 72 -0.60 -2.44 11.06
CA GLY A 72 0.69 -1.89 10.66
C GLY A 72 0.66 -0.43 10.25
N TYR A 73 1.76 -0.03 9.63
CA TYR A 73 2.01 1.30 9.05
C TYR A 73 2.71 1.10 7.69
N THR A 74 2.47 2.00 6.76
CA THR A 74 3.17 2.06 5.47
C THR A 74 3.44 3.50 5.07
N GLU A 75 4.53 3.70 4.35
CA GLU A 75 5.00 4.98 3.86
C GLU A 75 5.73 4.75 2.54
N ASN A 76 5.11 5.20 1.45
CA ASN A 76 5.56 5.18 0.06
C ASN A 76 4.30 5.36 -0.80
N ALA A 77 4.21 6.44 -1.58
CA ALA A 77 2.99 6.71 -2.33
C ALA A 77 2.84 5.90 -3.63
N LYS A 78 3.90 5.21 -4.07
CA LYS A 78 4.01 4.68 -5.45
C LYS A 78 4.17 3.17 -5.55
N SER A 79 4.55 2.50 -4.47
CA SER A 79 4.66 1.04 -4.40
C SER A 79 3.56 0.43 -3.53
N PRO A 80 3.19 -0.84 -3.75
CA PRO A 80 2.16 -1.48 -2.97
C PRO A 80 2.58 -1.72 -1.51
N ALA A 81 1.58 -1.81 -0.64
CA ALA A 81 1.73 -2.21 0.75
C ALA A 81 0.83 -3.42 1.03
N GLU A 82 1.40 -4.43 1.69
CA GLU A 82 0.71 -5.69 1.95
C GLU A 82 0.83 -6.11 3.42
N PHE A 83 -0.27 -6.60 3.97
CA PHE A 83 -0.34 -7.03 5.37
C PHE A 83 -0.98 -8.43 5.47
N ASP A 84 -0.33 -9.36 6.18
CA ASP A 84 -0.97 -10.63 6.61
C ASP A 84 -2.02 -10.30 7.68
N ILE A 85 -3.29 -10.28 7.30
CA ILE A 85 -4.40 -9.95 8.21
C ILE A 85 -5.03 -11.18 8.85
N THR A 86 -4.50 -12.39 8.59
CA THR A 86 -5.02 -13.66 9.11
C THR A 86 -5.31 -13.64 10.61
N PRO A 87 -4.43 -13.10 11.51
CA PRO A 87 -4.72 -13.11 12.95
C PRO A 87 -5.69 -12.02 13.42
N TYR A 88 -6.16 -11.15 12.53
CA TYR A 88 -7.01 -10.01 12.85
C TYR A 88 -8.47 -10.17 12.38
N ILE A 89 -8.75 -11.18 11.56
CA ILE A 89 -10.06 -11.40 10.92
C ILE A 89 -10.84 -12.55 11.56
N ARG A 90 -12.12 -12.62 11.21
CA ARG A 90 -13.05 -13.72 11.50
C ARG A 90 -13.85 -14.07 10.23
N THR A 91 -14.41 -15.28 10.15
CA THR A 91 -15.38 -15.61 9.10
C THR A 91 -16.61 -14.70 9.22
N GLY A 92 -17.17 -14.27 8.09
CA GLY A 92 -18.26 -13.28 8.02
C GLY A 92 -17.73 -11.84 8.10
N GLU A 93 -18.51 -10.96 8.73
CA GLU A 93 -18.26 -9.51 8.68
C GLU A 93 -17.03 -9.10 9.50
N ASN A 94 -16.19 -8.26 8.91
CA ASN A 94 -15.01 -7.62 9.49
C ASN A 94 -15.03 -6.11 9.20
N LEU A 95 -14.25 -5.35 9.97
CA LEU A 95 -14.10 -3.91 9.79
C LEU A 95 -12.64 -3.54 9.50
N LEU A 96 -12.40 -2.87 8.38
CA LEU A 96 -11.17 -2.15 8.06
C LEU A 96 -11.31 -0.69 8.51
N ALA A 97 -10.24 -0.15 9.10
CA ALA A 97 -10.07 1.27 9.32
C ALA A 97 -8.67 1.71 8.92
N CYS A 98 -8.56 2.86 8.26
CA CYS A 98 -7.29 3.46 7.86
C CYS A 98 -7.24 4.94 8.26
N GLU A 99 -6.09 5.38 8.73
CA GLU A 99 -5.75 6.79 8.96
C GLU A 99 -4.66 7.16 7.97
N VAL A 100 -4.97 8.05 7.03
CA VAL A 100 -4.15 8.36 5.87
C VAL A 100 -3.66 9.81 5.99
N HIS A 101 -2.36 10.01 6.05
CA HIS A 101 -1.75 11.33 6.18
C HIS A 101 -1.27 11.83 4.83
N LYS A 102 -1.66 13.06 4.46
CA LYS A 102 -1.22 13.67 3.20
C LYS A 102 0.30 13.85 3.15
N PHE A 103 0.90 14.18 4.29
CA PHE A 103 2.33 14.42 4.45
C PHE A 103 2.93 13.57 5.57
N SER A 104 4.15 13.12 5.35
CA SER A 104 5.03 12.41 6.29
C SER A 104 6.49 12.74 5.97
N ASP A 105 7.45 12.15 6.69
CA ASP A 105 8.88 12.35 6.40
C ASP A 105 9.27 11.86 5.00
N GLY A 106 8.60 10.83 4.47
CA GLY A 106 8.70 10.36 3.10
C GLY A 106 8.31 11.40 2.05
N SER A 107 7.54 12.43 2.42
CA SER A 107 7.23 13.54 1.51
C SER A 107 8.47 14.34 1.11
N TYR A 108 9.55 14.33 1.92
CA TYR A 108 10.83 14.93 1.54
C TYR A 108 11.53 14.19 0.38
N LEU A 109 11.10 12.97 0.05
CA LEU A 109 11.59 12.16 -1.08
C LEU A 109 10.63 12.18 -2.29
N GLU A 110 9.49 12.87 -2.18
CA GLU A 110 8.40 12.89 -3.19
C GLU A 110 8.11 14.32 -3.71
N ASP A 111 9.16 15.08 -4.01
CA ASP A 111 9.11 16.48 -4.48
C ASP A 111 9.08 16.62 -6.02
N GLN A 112 8.30 15.79 -6.71
CA GLN A 112 8.15 15.91 -8.17
C GLN A 112 7.36 17.18 -8.55
N ASP A 113 7.62 17.78 -9.72
CA ASP A 113 6.83 18.89 -10.27
C ASP A 113 5.41 18.41 -10.64
N MET A 114 4.49 18.46 -9.67
CA MET A 114 3.14 17.93 -9.82
C MET A 114 2.16 18.47 -8.75
N TRP A 115 0.90 18.07 -8.87
CA TRP A 115 -0.12 18.28 -7.84
C TRP A 115 0.13 17.41 -6.60
N ARG A 116 0.16 18.04 -5.41
CA ARG A 116 0.19 17.40 -4.10
C ARG A 116 -1.23 17.03 -3.66
N LEU A 117 -1.56 15.74 -3.71
CA LEU A 117 -2.90 15.19 -3.45
C LEU A 117 -2.88 14.12 -2.35
N GLY A 118 -3.98 13.92 -1.63
CA GLY A 118 -4.08 12.98 -0.51
C GLY A 118 -5.09 11.85 -0.72
N GLY A 119 -4.93 10.77 0.05
CA GLY A 119 -5.91 9.68 0.16
C GLY A 119 -5.52 8.38 -0.53
N ILE A 120 -6.43 7.41 -0.49
CA ILE A 120 -6.27 6.11 -1.17
C ILE A 120 -6.70 6.30 -2.63
N ASN A 121 -5.77 6.14 -3.57
CA ASN A 121 -5.96 6.52 -4.98
C ASN A 121 -5.71 5.39 -5.99
N ARG A 122 -5.43 4.17 -5.51
CA ARG A 122 -5.39 2.93 -6.30
C ARG A 122 -6.23 1.86 -5.62
N ASN A 123 -6.29 0.65 -6.21
CA ASN A 123 -7.18 -0.38 -5.71
C ASN A 123 -6.74 -0.89 -4.33
N VAL A 124 -7.73 -1.36 -3.58
CA VAL A 124 -7.56 -2.11 -2.34
C VAL A 124 -8.32 -3.40 -2.49
N TYR A 125 -7.66 -4.52 -2.23
CA TYR A 125 -8.29 -5.83 -2.35
C TYR A 125 -7.76 -6.83 -1.34
N LEU A 126 -8.50 -7.91 -1.17
CA LEU A 126 -8.11 -9.07 -0.40
C LEU A 126 -7.83 -10.23 -1.32
N TYR A 127 -6.85 -11.04 -0.97
CA TYR A 127 -6.67 -12.35 -1.59
C TYR A 127 -6.23 -13.37 -0.54
N SER A 128 -6.40 -14.65 -0.86
CA SER A 128 -6.00 -15.74 0.03
C SER A 128 -5.11 -16.75 -0.66
N THR A 129 -4.15 -17.28 0.10
CA THR A 129 -3.22 -18.30 -0.37
C THR A 129 -3.24 -19.52 0.56
N ALA A 130 -2.77 -20.65 0.07
CA ALA A 130 -2.42 -21.76 0.95
C ALA A 130 -1.30 -21.34 1.92
N THR A 131 -1.16 -22.08 3.03
CA THR A 131 -0.07 -21.90 4.00
C THR A 131 1.28 -22.07 3.31
N THR A 132 1.47 -23.21 2.64
CA THR A 132 2.59 -23.45 1.71
C THR A 132 2.28 -22.84 0.35
N ARG A 133 3.11 -21.90 -0.12
CA ARG A 133 2.91 -21.19 -1.39
C ARG A 133 4.22 -20.73 -2.02
N ILE A 134 4.18 -20.44 -3.32
CA ILE A 134 5.20 -19.61 -3.97
C ILE A 134 5.03 -18.19 -3.43
N GLN A 135 6.05 -17.69 -2.74
CA GLN A 135 6.10 -16.33 -2.24
C GLN A 135 6.59 -15.37 -3.32
N ASP A 136 7.59 -15.80 -4.08
CA ASP A 136 8.26 -14.97 -5.08
C ASP A 136 8.92 -15.86 -6.15
N PHE A 137 9.13 -15.30 -7.33
CA PHE A 137 9.91 -15.94 -8.38
C PHE A 137 10.61 -14.90 -9.24
N PHE A 138 11.79 -15.24 -9.74
CA PHE A 138 12.51 -14.40 -10.70
C PHE A 138 12.83 -15.23 -11.95
N SER A 139 12.34 -14.77 -13.10
CA SER A 139 12.57 -15.42 -14.39
C SER A 139 13.75 -14.77 -15.10
N HIS A 140 14.70 -15.59 -15.51
CA HIS A 140 15.88 -15.18 -16.27
C HIS A 140 15.74 -15.65 -17.71
N ALA A 141 15.77 -14.71 -18.64
CA ALA A 141 15.84 -14.97 -20.06
C ALA A 141 17.23 -14.61 -20.57
N ASP A 142 17.85 -15.52 -21.31
CA ASP A 142 19.13 -15.30 -21.96
C ASP A 142 19.10 -15.91 -23.37
N LEU A 143 20.14 -15.67 -24.15
CA LEU A 143 20.30 -16.21 -25.50
C LEU A 143 21.59 -17.03 -25.56
N ASP A 144 21.65 -17.98 -26.48
CA ASP A 144 22.93 -18.56 -26.84
C ASP A 144 23.84 -17.52 -27.52
N ALA A 145 25.14 -17.82 -27.62
CA ALA A 145 26.11 -16.89 -28.20
C ALA A 145 25.84 -16.55 -29.68
N ALA A 146 25.03 -17.36 -30.36
CA ALA A 146 24.62 -17.13 -31.74
C ALA A 146 23.35 -16.27 -31.86
N TYR A 147 22.71 -15.93 -30.72
CA TYR A 147 21.43 -15.25 -30.65
C TYR A 147 20.32 -15.95 -31.47
N LYS A 148 20.38 -17.29 -31.54
CA LYS A 148 19.41 -18.12 -32.27
C LYS A 148 18.46 -18.89 -31.36
N ASN A 149 18.93 -19.28 -30.18
CA ASN A 149 18.13 -20.04 -29.22
C ASN A 149 18.01 -19.28 -27.90
N GLY A 150 16.83 -19.37 -27.27
CA GLY A 150 16.58 -18.86 -25.92
C GLY A 150 17.04 -19.84 -24.85
N ARG A 151 17.53 -19.29 -23.74
CA ARG A 151 17.78 -19.98 -22.48
C ARG A 151 16.85 -19.41 -21.42
N PHE A 152 16.17 -20.28 -20.70
CA PHE A 152 15.27 -19.90 -19.62
C PHE A 152 15.74 -20.57 -18.33
N SER A 153 15.82 -19.79 -17.25
CA SER A 153 15.92 -20.30 -15.89
C SER A 153 15.04 -19.48 -14.96
N THR A 154 14.73 -20.02 -13.79
CA THR A 154 13.92 -19.30 -12.79
C THR A 154 14.31 -19.67 -11.38
N ASP A 155 14.35 -18.66 -10.51
CA ASP A 155 14.46 -18.82 -9.07
C ASP A 155 13.07 -18.82 -8.47
N VAL A 156 12.76 -19.77 -7.58
CA VAL A 156 11.45 -19.88 -6.92
C VAL A 156 11.63 -19.90 -5.42
N LYS A 157 10.96 -18.96 -4.72
CA LYS A 157 10.93 -18.89 -3.27
C LYS A 157 9.63 -19.44 -2.73
N ILE A 158 9.70 -20.50 -1.92
CA ILE A 158 8.56 -21.09 -1.23
C ILE A 158 8.48 -20.57 0.21
N LYS A 159 7.27 -20.30 0.70
CA LYS A 159 7.00 -19.98 2.11
C LYS A 159 5.99 -20.98 2.68
N ASN A 160 6.28 -21.52 3.86
CA ASN A 160 5.44 -22.41 4.66
C ASN A 160 4.98 -21.74 5.96
#